data_AF-A0A8C6YAX7-F1
#
_entry.id   AF-A0A8C6YAX7-F1
#
_cell.length_a   1.000
_cell.length_b   1.000
_cell.length_c   1.000
_cell.angle_alpha   90.00
_cell.angle_beta   90.00
_cell.angle_gamma   90.00
#
_symmetry.space_group_name_H-M   'P 1'
#
loop_
_entity.id
_entity.type
_entity.pdbx_description
1 polymer ?
#
loop_
_entity_poly.entity_id
_entity_poly.type
_entity_poly.pdbx_seq_one_letter_code
_entity_poly.pdbx_strand_id
1 'polypeptide(L)'
;MCCNPPDGPLINRVALSVHCAAGQGLTAVWQLAFRARLGKSATQPCALFARLQFMDLCQCKLELVVGSPASCMELELYTPDDKFVMKLDRDEALLGSYPVDDGYRIHVIDRSGATIGEYEDVSRVEKFQISDTEYDKRADSARSFMKRSHLGQYNKEEMSRKESELEQKLVEEKALAEAIPVGARCEVRVSGQPSKRGTVMYVGLTEFKPGYLVGIKYDEPLGKHDGR
;
A
#
# COMPACT_ATOMS: atom_id res chain seq x y z
N MET A 1 15.22 -17.63 -30.69
CA MET A 1 15.82 -18.64 -29.79
C MET A 1 14.68 -19.29 -29.05
N CYS A 2 14.45 -20.57 -29.29
CA CYS A 2 13.34 -21.32 -28.72
C CYS A 2 13.59 -21.55 -27.22
N CYS A 3 12.75 -21.02 -26.35
CA CYS A 3 12.77 -21.37 -24.93
C CYS A 3 12.22 -22.80 -24.81
N ASN A 4 13.12 -23.78 -24.66
CA ASN A 4 12.73 -25.11 -24.20
C ASN A 4 12.23 -24.99 -22.74
N PRO A 5 11.11 -25.60 -22.37
CA PRO A 5 10.59 -25.50 -21.02
C PRO A 5 11.39 -26.40 -20.07
N PRO A 6 11.88 -25.90 -18.92
CA PRO A 6 12.31 -26.76 -17.85
C PRO A 6 11.09 -27.33 -17.12
N ASP A 7 11.07 -28.65 -16.92
CA ASP A 7 10.13 -29.35 -16.06
C ASP A 7 10.37 -28.94 -14.59
N GLY A 8 9.74 -27.84 -14.16
CA GLY A 8 9.83 -27.28 -12.81
C GLY A 8 8.46 -26.92 -12.23
N PRO A 9 8.32 -26.79 -10.90
CA PRO A 9 7.01 -26.72 -10.25
C PRO A 9 6.31 -25.36 -10.47
N LEU A 10 5.06 -25.46 -10.96
CA LEU A 10 3.91 -24.54 -10.86
C LEU A 10 4.23 -23.02 -10.86
N ILE A 11 4.40 -22.44 -12.05
CA ILE A 11 3.37 -21.68 -12.80
C ILE A 11 2.72 -20.60 -11.93
N ASN A 12 3.16 -19.36 -12.15
CA ASN A 12 2.43 -18.16 -11.74
C ASN A 12 1.05 -18.18 -12.40
N ARG A 13 0.00 -18.30 -11.59
CA ARG A 13 -1.40 -18.40 -12.05
C ARG A 13 -2.14 -17.14 -11.67
N VAL A 14 -2.49 -16.31 -12.65
CA VAL A 14 -3.34 -15.13 -12.46
C VAL A 14 -4.70 -15.41 -13.09
N ALA A 15 -5.75 -15.27 -12.30
CA ALA A 15 -7.12 -15.44 -12.77
C ALA A 15 -7.79 -14.08 -12.99
N LEU A 16 -8.44 -13.93 -14.14
CA LEU A 16 -9.15 -12.74 -14.59
C LEU A 16 -10.62 -13.09 -14.75
N SER A 17 -11.51 -12.34 -14.11
CA SER A 17 -12.96 -12.51 -14.33
C SER A 17 -13.42 -11.57 -15.44
N VAL A 18 -14.19 -12.11 -16.38
CA VAL A 18 -14.83 -11.34 -17.44
C VAL A 18 -16.15 -10.82 -16.91
N HIS A 19 -16.34 -9.50 -16.95
CA HIS A 19 -17.60 -8.87 -16.65
C HIS A 19 -18.08 -8.05 -17.85
N CYS A 20 -19.36 -8.16 -18.18
CA CYS A 20 -19.98 -7.30 -19.17
C CYS A 20 -20.30 -5.96 -18.49
N ALA A 21 -19.62 -4.88 -18.88
CA ALA A 21 -20.11 -3.55 -18.55
C ALA A 21 -21.38 -3.30 -19.36
N ALA A 22 -22.38 -2.71 -18.72
CA ALA A 22 -23.71 -2.56 -19.29
C ALA A 22 -23.70 -1.87 -20.67
N GLY A 23 -24.10 -2.62 -21.69
CA GLY A 23 -24.40 -2.15 -23.04
C GLY A 23 -25.10 -3.26 -23.82
N GLN A 24 -26.37 -3.08 -24.20
CA GLN A 24 -27.12 -4.08 -24.96
C GLN A 24 -26.72 -4.03 -26.45
N GLY A 25 -26.43 -5.18 -27.06
CA GLY A 25 -26.24 -5.33 -28.51
C GLY A 25 -24.81 -5.65 -28.96
N LEU A 26 -24.59 -5.68 -30.28
CA LEU A 26 -23.29 -5.95 -30.94
C LEU A 26 -22.19 -4.91 -30.62
N THR A 27 -22.54 -3.85 -29.90
CA THR A 27 -21.64 -2.78 -29.41
C THR A 27 -21.26 -2.93 -27.94
N ALA A 28 -21.63 -4.04 -27.28
CA ALA A 28 -21.27 -4.32 -25.90
C ALA A 28 -19.74 -4.27 -25.70
N VAL A 29 -19.28 -3.27 -24.94
CA VAL A 29 -17.89 -3.17 -24.49
C VAL A 29 -17.76 -4.06 -23.26
N TRP A 30 -17.00 -5.14 -23.38
CA TRP A 30 -16.69 -5.99 -22.25
C TRP A 30 -15.69 -5.28 -21.35
N GLN A 31 -15.97 -5.30 -20.05
CA GLN A 31 -15.07 -4.74 -19.05
C GLN A 31 -14.52 -5.90 -18.24
N LEU A 32 -13.33 -6.40 -18.60
CA LEU A 32 -12.66 -7.34 -17.71
C LEU A 32 -12.33 -6.59 -16.41
N ALA A 33 -13.08 -6.91 -15.37
CA ALA A 33 -12.73 -6.46 -14.04
C ALA A 33 -11.63 -7.40 -13.53
N PHE A 34 -10.45 -6.83 -13.32
CA PHE A 34 -9.33 -7.57 -12.79
C PHE A 34 -9.61 -7.95 -11.34
N ARG A 35 -9.57 -9.25 -11.05
CA ARG A 35 -9.52 -9.75 -9.68
C ARG A 35 -8.34 -10.70 -9.54
N ALA A 36 -7.13 -10.15 -9.60
CA ALA A 36 -5.99 -10.92 -9.11
C ALA A 36 -6.23 -11.26 -7.64
N ARG A 37 -6.25 -12.56 -7.35
CA ARG A 37 -6.09 -13.05 -5.99
C ARG A 37 -4.60 -13.03 -5.64
N LEU A 38 -4.01 -11.83 -5.64
CA LEU A 38 -2.77 -11.58 -4.91
C LEU A 38 -3.16 -11.46 -3.44
N GLY A 39 -2.24 -11.85 -2.56
CA GLY A 39 -2.45 -11.82 -1.11
C GLY A 39 -3.07 -10.51 -0.61
N LYS A 40 -3.77 -10.63 0.52
CA LYS A 40 -4.62 -9.64 1.20
C LYS A 40 -4.23 -8.18 0.88
N SER A 41 -5.22 -7.44 0.36
CA SER A 41 -5.23 -6.04 -0.10
C SER A 41 -4.49 -5.76 -1.42
N ALA A 42 -5.22 -5.84 -2.53
CA ALA A 42 -4.79 -5.30 -3.82
C ALA A 42 -5.86 -4.37 -4.39
N THR A 43 -5.46 -3.15 -4.70
CA THR A 43 -6.18 -2.14 -5.46
C THR A 43 -6.52 -2.68 -6.85
N GLN A 44 -7.67 -2.28 -7.41
CA GLN A 44 -8.20 -2.77 -8.68
C GLN A 44 -7.64 -1.98 -9.88
N PRO A 45 -6.79 -2.55 -10.75
CA PRO A 45 -6.61 -2.03 -12.11
C PRO A 45 -7.68 -2.64 -13.04
N CYS A 46 -8.63 -1.84 -13.53
CA CYS A 46 -9.59 -2.30 -14.54
C CYS A 46 -8.98 -2.15 -15.94
N ALA A 47 -8.82 -3.24 -16.68
CA ALA A 47 -8.42 -3.20 -18.09
C ALA A 47 -9.65 -3.44 -18.98
N LEU A 48 -9.93 -2.50 -19.89
CA LEU A 48 -11.02 -2.60 -20.85
C LEU A 48 -10.56 -3.37 -22.10
N PHE A 49 -11.30 -4.42 -22.46
CA PHE A 49 -11.05 -5.22 -23.66
C PHE A 49 -12.31 -5.27 -24.52
N ALA A 50 -12.22 -4.79 -25.75
CA ALA A 50 -13.35 -4.83 -26.67
C ALA A 50 -13.44 -6.20 -27.37
N ARG A 51 -14.67 -6.62 -27.70
CA ARG A 51 -14.95 -7.89 -28.39
C ARG A 51 -14.27 -8.01 -29.77
N LEU A 52 -13.95 -6.86 -30.38
CA LEU A 52 -13.27 -6.74 -31.68
C LEU A 52 -11.74 -6.59 -31.55
N GLN A 53 -11.15 -6.88 -30.40
CA GLN A 53 -9.69 -6.89 -30.27
C GLN A 53 -9.13 -8.26 -30.63
N PHE A 54 -8.00 -8.26 -31.34
CA PHE A 54 -7.17 -9.44 -31.55
C PHE A 54 -6.59 -9.97 -30.24
N MET A 55 -6.31 -11.27 -30.19
CA MET A 55 -5.76 -11.89 -28.99
C MET A 55 -4.35 -11.39 -28.68
N ASP A 56 -3.53 -11.12 -29.70
CA ASP A 56 -2.20 -10.49 -29.52
C ASP A 56 -2.26 -9.19 -28.72
N LEU A 57 -3.16 -8.29 -29.12
CA LEU A 57 -3.34 -7.02 -28.44
C LEU A 57 -3.85 -7.21 -27.01
N CYS A 58 -4.63 -8.27 -26.76
CA CYS A 58 -5.06 -8.61 -25.42
C CYS A 58 -3.90 -9.12 -24.56
N GLN A 59 -3.04 -9.98 -25.10
CA GLN A 59 -1.85 -10.47 -24.41
C GLN A 59 -0.90 -9.31 -24.06
N CYS A 60 -0.62 -8.39 -24.99
CA CYS A 60 0.20 -7.19 -24.72
C CYS A 60 -0.36 -6.32 -23.57
N LYS A 61 -1.69 -6.19 -23.48
CA LYS A 61 -2.31 -5.48 -22.34
C LYS A 61 -2.18 -6.24 -21.04
N LEU A 62 -2.21 -7.58 -21.08
CA LEU A 62 -2.01 -8.43 -19.91
C LEU A 62 -0.56 -8.42 -19.42
N GLU A 63 0.42 -8.19 -20.29
CA GLU A 63 1.83 -8.01 -19.90
C GLU A 63 2.00 -6.93 -18.83
N LEU A 64 1.36 -5.78 -19.00
CA LEU A 64 1.44 -4.66 -18.04
C LEU A 64 0.82 -4.98 -16.68
N VAL A 65 -0.09 -5.95 -16.64
CA VAL A 65 -0.86 -6.28 -15.44
C VAL A 65 -0.26 -7.48 -14.71
N VAL A 66 0.19 -8.49 -15.46
CA VAL A 66 0.78 -9.73 -14.92
C VAL A 66 2.30 -9.59 -14.72
N GLY A 67 2.96 -8.74 -15.49
CA GLY A 67 4.40 -8.50 -15.42
C GLY A 67 5.25 -9.51 -16.19
N SER A 68 4.63 -10.38 -17.00
CA SER A 68 5.32 -11.36 -17.84
C SER A 68 5.16 -10.98 -19.32
N PRO A 69 6.05 -11.40 -20.24
CA PRO A 69 5.88 -11.16 -21.68
C PRO A 69 4.83 -12.10 -22.28
N ALA A 70 4.13 -11.65 -23.32
CA ALA A 70 3.06 -12.36 -24.04
C ALA A 70 3.54 -13.71 -24.59
N SER A 71 4.78 -13.76 -25.08
CA SER A 71 5.43 -14.98 -25.56
C SER A 71 5.61 -16.08 -24.49
N CYS A 72 5.50 -15.72 -23.21
CA CYS A 72 5.59 -16.67 -22.09
C CYS A 72 4.22 -16.91 -21.42
N MET A 73 3.13 -16.32 -21.93
CA MET A 73 1.79 -16.51 -21.39
C MET A 73 1.02 -17.58 -22.17
N GLU A 74 0.34 -18.46 -21.44
CA GLU A 74 -0.75 -19.27 -21.98
C GLU A 74 -2.07 -18.84 -21.34
N LEU A 75 -3.09 -18.64 -22.18
CA LEU A 75 -4.42 -18.23 -21.75
C LEU A 75 -5.39 -19.41 -21.82
N GLU A 76 -6.07 -19.69 -20.72
CA GLU A 76 -7.11 -20.71 -20.63
C GLU A 76 -8.44 -20.08 -20.23
N LEU A 77 -9.53 -20.51 -20.86
CA LEU A 77 -10.86 -20.04 -20.56
C LEU A 77 -11.57 -21.03 -19.63
N TYR A 78 -12.16 -20.51 -18.56
CA TYR A 78 -12.94 -21.26 -17.58
C TYR A 78 -14.35 -20.70 -17.45
N THR A 79 -15.31 -21.57 -17.17
CA THR A 79 -16.68 -21.20 -16.80
C THR A 79 -16.74 -20.60 -15.38
N PRO A 80 -17.88 -19.97 -14.99
CA PRO A 80 -18.10 -19.53 -13.61
C PRO A 80 -17.95 -20.64 -12.56
N ASP A 81 -18.18 -21.91 -12.94
CA ASP A 81 -18.01 -23.10 -12.10
C ASP A 81 -16.55 -23.60 -12.04
N ASP A 82 -15.57 -22.81 -12.51
CA ASP A 82 -14.16 -23.20 -12.63
C ASP A 82 -13.91 -24.45 -13.52
N LYS A 83 -14.82 -24.76 -14.46
CA LYS A 83 -14.61 -25.83 -15.46
C LYS A 83 -13.85 -25.29 -16.67
N PHE A 84 -12.80 -26.00 -17.08
CA PHE A 84 -12.02 -25.69 -18.27
C PHE A 84 -12.90 -25.77 -19.53
N VAL A 85 -12.79 -24.75 -20.38
CA VAL A 85 -13.50 -24.65 -21.66
C VAL A 85 -12.54 -24.92 -22.81
N MET A 86 -11.50 -24.08 -22.95
CA MET A 86 -10.51 -24.19 -24.03
C MET A 86 -9.29 -23.30 -23.78
N LYS A 87 -8.25 -23.50 -24.58
CA LYS A 87 -7.10 -22.59 -24.68
C LYS A 87 -7.39 -21.46 -25.68
N LEU A 88 -6.92 -20.26 -25.38
CA LEU A 88 -6.96 -19.10 -26.28
C LEU A 88 -5.59 -18.97 -26.97
N ASP A 89 -5.36 -19.83 -27.97
CA ASP A 89 -4.07 -20.06 -28.62
C ASP A 89 -3.93 -19.45 -30.03
N ARG A 90 -4.95 -18.73 -30.49
CA ARG A 90 -4.96 -18.08 -31.82
C ARG A 90 -4.82 -16.58 -31.65
N ASP A 91 -3.58 -16.14 -31.75
CA ASP A 91 -3.09 -14.77 -31.70
C ASP A 91 -3.84 -13.81 -32.67
N GLU A 92 -4.08 -14.28 -33.89
CA GLU A 92 -4.79 -13.56 -34.95
C GLU A 92 -6.33 -13.65 -34.82
N ALA A 93 -6.86 -14.41 -33.87
CA ALA A 93 -8.30 -14.50 -33.66
C ALA A 93 -8.82 -13.30 -32.87
N LEU A 94 -10.03 -12.84 -33.19
CA LEU A 94 -10.73 -11.87 -32.37
C LEU A 94 -11.18 -12.53 -31.06
N LEU A 95 -11.07 -11.83 -29.93
CA LEU A 95 -11.58 -12.33 -28.64
C LEU A 95 -13.06 -12.73 -28.73
N GLY A 96 -13.86 -11.98 -29.51
CA GLY A 96 -15.27 -12.28 -29.75
C GLY A 96 -15.57 -13.52 -30.58
N SER A 97 -14.56 -14.17 -31.18
CA SER A 97 -14.71 -15.46 -31.87
C SER A 97 -14.72 -16.65 -30.92
N TYR A 98 -14.30 -16.45 -29.67
CA TYR A 98 -14.34 -17.44 -28.61
C TYR A 98 -15.69 -17.39 -27.86
N PRO A 99 -16.15 -18.51 -27.28
CA PRO A 99 -17.37 -18.57 -26.46
C PRO A 99 -17.11 -17.96 -25.07
N VAL A 100 -16.79 -16.66 -25.04
CA VAL A 100 -16.54 -15.88 -23.83
C VAL A 100 -17.83 -15.18 -23.44
N ASP A 101 -18.42 -15.62 -22.33
CA ASP A 101 -19.64 -15.03 -21.77
C ASP A 101 -19.38 -14.34 -20.42
N ASP A 102 -20.38 -13.62 -19.92
CA ASP A 102 -20.30 -12.95 -18.61
C ASP A 102 -20.07 -13.94 -17.48
N GLY A 103 -19.15 -13.61 -16.58
CA GLY A 103 -18.72 -14.48 -15.50
C GLY A 103 -17.70 -15.55 -15.88
N TYR A 104 -17.31 -15.66 -17.15
CA TYR A 104 -16.20 -16.54 -17.54
C TYR A 104 -14.89 -16.00 -16.98
N ARG A 105 -13.92 -16.88 -16.81
CA ARG A 105 -12.62 -16.55 -16.21
C ARG A 105 -11.49 -16.88 -17.17
N ILE A 106 -10.71 -15.88 -17.55
CA ILE A 106 -9.46 -16.09 -18.30
C ILE A 106 -8.35 -16.34 -17.28
N HIS A 107 -7.74 -17.50 -17.36
CA HIS A 107 -6.64 -17.92 -16.52
C HIS A 107 -5.34 -17.74 -17.30
N VAL A 108 -4.45 -16.88 -16.79
CA VAL A 108 -3.12 -16.64 -17.34
C VAL A 108 -2.13 -17.55 -16.63
N ILE A 109 -1.47 -18.39 -17.43
CA ILE A 109 -0.40 -19.32 -17.03
C ILE A 109 0.90 -18.71 -17.54
N ASP A 110 1.75 -18.24 -16.64
CA ASP A 110 3.08 -17.75 -17.01
C ASP A 110 4.13 -18.87 -16.96
N ARG A 111 4.82 -19.06 -18.09
CA ARG A 111 5.88 -20.05 -18.34
C ARG A 111 7.29 -19.45 -18.42
N SER A 112 7.45 -18.17 -18.09
CA SER A 112 8.76 -17.49 -18.08
C SER A 112 9.73 -18.07 -17.05
N GLY A 113 9.22 -18.82 -16.07
CA GLY A 113 10.01 -19.34 -14.95
C GLY A 113 10.26 -18.31 -13.85
N ALA A 114 9.79 -17.07 -14.00
CA ALA A 114 9.78 -16.09 -12.92
C ALA A 114 8.93 -16.62 -11.76
N THR A 115 9.32 -16.35 -10.51
CA THR A 115 8.49 -16.69 -9.35
C THR A 115 7.85 -15.43 -8.77
N ILE A 116 6.52 -15.40 -8.62
CA ILE A 116 5.83 -14.30 -7.91
C ILE A 116 6.44 -14.17 -6.50
N GLY A 117 6.90 -12.97 -6.17
CA GLY A 117 7.50 -12.67 -4.86
C GLY A 117 9.01 -12.88 -4.78
N GLU A 118 9.69 -13.25 -5.85
CA GLU A 118 11.16 -13.40 -5.86
C GLU A 118 11.90 -12.12 -5.42
N TYR A 119 11.39 -10.97 -5.84
CA TYR A 119 11.91 -9.65 -5.46
C TYR A 119 11.36 -9.12 -4.13
N GLU A 120 10.38 -9.79 -3.53
CA GLU A 120 9.86 -9.44 -2.20
C GLU A 120 10.74 -10.03 -1.08
N ASP A 121 11.48 -11.08 -1.38
CA ASP A 121 12.38 -11.75 -0.43
C ASP A 121 13.70 -10.98 -0.25
N VAL A 122 13.63 -9.93 0.57
CA VAL A 122 14.77 -9.09 0.95
C VAL A 122 15.88 -9.82 1.71
N SER A 123 15.71 -11.11 2.05
CA SER A 123 16.74 -11.92 2.70
C SER A 123 17.82 -12.43 1.73
N ARG A 124 17.50 -12.50 0.43
CA ARG A 124 18.41 -12.99 -0.62
C ARG A 124 19.48 -11.97 -1.03
N VAL A 125 19.30 -10.71 -0.64
CA VAL A 125 20.20 -9.61 -0.99
C VAL A 125 21.05 -9.25 0.22
N GLU A 126 22.36 -9.43 0.12
CA GLU A 126 23.31 -8.91 1.10
C GLU A 126 23.23 -7.39 1.13
N LYS A 127 22.63 -6.84 2.19
CA LYS A 127 22.57 -5.40 2.39
C LYS A 127 23.96 -4.92 2.78
N PHE A 128 24.57 -4.09 1.94
CA PHE A 128 25.79 -3.39 2.30
C PHE A 128 25.54 -2.51 3.54
N GLN A 129 26.17 -2.85 4.66
CA GLN A 129 26.14 -2.06 5.89
C GLN A 129 27.49 -1.39 6.07
N ILE A 130 27.48 -0.06 6.13
CA ILE A 130 28.66 0.74 6.44
C ILE A 130 28.61 1.15 7.91
N SER A 131 29.73 1.03 8.61
CA SER A 131 29.82 1.49 10.00
C SER A 131 29.74 3.01 10.07
N ASP A 132 29.19 3.56 11.16
CA ASP A 132 29.12 5.03 11.37
C ASP A 132 30.50 5.69 11.27
N THR A 133 31.54 5.03 11.79
CA THR A 133 32.91 5.55 11.75
C THR A 133 33.50 5.60 10.35
N GLU A 134 33.12 4.68 9.46
CA GLU A 134 33.55 4.68 8.07
C GLU A 134 32.75 5.70 7.24
N TYR A 135 31.44 5.80 7.49
CA TYR A 135 30.59 6.80 6.85
C TYR A 135 31.06 8.23 7.17
N ASP A 136 31.47 8.49 8.41
CA ASP A 136 31.98 9.79 8.85
C ASP A 136 33.29 10.22 8.16
N LYS A 137 34.09 9.27 7.65
CA LYS A 137 35.34 9.55 6.91
C LYS A 137 35.08 9.97 5.46
N ARG A 138 33.89 9.70 4.91
CA ARG A 138 33.56 10.00 3.51
C ARG A 138 33.25 11.48 3.33
N ALA A 139 34.07 12.16 2.54
CA ALA A 139 33.96 13.60 2.32
C ALA A 139 32.77 14.01 1.44
N ASP A 140 32.25 13.08 0.65
CA ASP A 140 31.16 13.19 -0.34
C ASP A 140 29.81 12.67 0.19
N SER A 141 29.70 12.38 1.49
CA SER A 141 28.45 11.90 2.10
C SER A 141 27.47 13.06 2.41
N ALA A 142 26.17 12.73 2.47
CA ALA A 142 25.16 13.70 2.94
C ALA A 142 25.48 14.21 4.36
N ARG A 143 26.04 13.35 5.21
CA ARG A 143 26.44 13.70 6.58
C ARG A 143 27.64 14.66 6.61
N SER A 144 28.66 14.47 5.78
CA SER A 144 29.80 15.40 5.70
C SER A 144 29.37 16.77 5.18
N PHE A 145 28.44 16.80 4.22
CA PHE A 145 27.81 18.03 3.75
C PHE A 145 27.03 18.74 4.87
N MET A 146 26.15 18.03 5.58
CA MET A 146 25.38 18.59 6.70
C MET A 146 26.28 19.13 7.83
N LYS A 147 27.38 18.42 8.15
CA LYS A 147 28.40 18.87 9.12
C LYS A 147 29.08 20.17 8.67
N ARG A 148 29.49 20.25 7.40
CA ARG A 148 30.20 21.41 6.84
C ARG A 148 29.30 22.64 6.67
N SER A 149 28.04 22.41 6.31
CA SER A 149 27.05 23.47 6.10
C SER A 149 26.32 23.88 7.38
N HIS A 150 26.65 23.29 8.54
CA HIS A 150 25.99 23.54 9.82
C HIS A 150 24.46 23.45 9.72
N LEU A 151 23.95 22.41 9.06
CA LEU A 151 22.51 22.21 8.88
C LEU A 151 21.94 21.29 9.96
N GLY A 152 20.75 21.62 10.43
CA GLY A 152 20.00 20.81 11.40
C GLY A 152 20.76 20.64 12.72
N GLN A 153 21.08 19.39 13.06
CA GLN A 153 21.67 19.02 14.34
C GLN A 153 23.13 19.51 14.51
N TYR A 154 23.80 19.93 13.44
CA TYR A 154 25.20 20.37 13.47
C TYR A 154 25.38 21.87 13.77
N ASN A 155 24.29 22.63 13.86
CA ASN A 155 24.33 24.00 14.34
C ASN A 155 24.15 24.02 15.86
N LYS A 156 25.27 24.09 16.59
CA LYS A 156 25.28 24.04 18.07
C LYS A 156 24.43 25.13 18.71
N GLU A 157 24.46 26.34 18.16
CA GLU A 157 23.71 27.48 18.72
C GLU A 157 22.19 27.31 18.53
N GLU A 158 21.76 26.90 17.33
CA GLU A 158 20.34 26.62 17.08
C GLU A 158 19.82 25.45 17.91
N MET A 159 20.64 24.41 18.10
CA MET A 159 20.26 23.26 18.92
C MET A 159 20.13 23.64 20.40
N SER A 160 21.08 24.39 20.93
CA SER A 160 21.02 24.90 22.30
C SER A 160 19.81 25.85 22.52
N ARG A 161 19.51 26.69 21.54
CA ARG A 161 18.30 27.53 21.56
C ARG A 161 17.02 26.69 21.56
N LYS A 162 16.93 25.67 20.68
CA LYS A 162 15.76 24.77 20.63
C LYS A 162 15.60 23.94 21.89
N GLU A 163 16.70 23.49 22.49
CA GLU A 163 16.70 22.72 23.73
C GLU A 163 16.25 23.59 24.90
N SER A 164 16.79 24.79 25.06
CA SER A 164 16.34 25.74 26.08
C SER A 164 14.87 26.16 25.89
N GLU A 165 14.42 26.40 24.64
CA GLU A 165 13.01 26.67 24.35
C GLU A 165 12.10 25.48 24.71
N LEU A 166 12.55 24.25 24.45
CA LEU A 166 11.80 23.04 24.79
C LEU A 166 11.73 22.84 26.30
N GLU A 167 12.84 23.07 27.00
CA GLU A 167 12.90 22.98 28.46
C GLU A 167 12.02 24.04 29.12
N GLN A 168 12.04 25.27 28.62
CA GLN A 168 11.13 26.34 29.06
C GLN A 168 9.67 25.94 28.84
N LYS A 169 9.31 25.45 27.66
CA LYS A 169 7.94 24.95 27.38
C LYS A 169 7.54 23.81 28.30
N LEU A 170 8.44 22.87 28.59
CA LEU A 170 8.16 21.75 29.49
C LEU A 170 7.97 22.22 30.94
N VAL A 171 8.73 23.22 31.39
CA VAL A 171 8.55 23.83 32.71
C VAL A 171 7.20 24.56 32.80
N GLU A 172 6.84 25.33 31.76
CA GLU A 172 5.54 26.00 31.68
C GLU A 172 4.38 24.99 31.66
N GLU A 173 4.46 23.95 30.83
CA GLU A 173 3.47 22.87 30.77
C GLU A 173 3.35 22.13 32.10
N LYS A 174 4.48 21.88 32.79
CA LYS A 174 4.49 21.26 34.11
C LYS A 174 3.77 22.12 35.14
N ALA A 175 4.04 23.43 35.16
CA ALA A 175 3.40 24.35 36.10
C ALA A 175 1.89 24.43 35.86
N LEU A 176 1.45 24.44 34.59
CA LEU A 176 0.04 24.38 34.22
C LEU A 176 -0.61 23.04 34.59
N ALA A 177 0.11 21.93 34.42
CA ALA A 177 -0.36 20.60 34.78
C ALA A 177 -0.53 20.45 36.30
N GLU A 178 0.42 20.93 37.10
CA GLU A 178 0.34 20.91 38.58
C GLU A 178 -0.82 21.76 39.11
N ALA A 179 -1.22 22.81 38.39
CA ALA A 179 -2.38 23.63 38.74
C ALA A 179 -3.73 22.93 38.48
N ILE A 180 -3.76 21.79 37.78
CA ILE A 180 -4.98 21.05 37.44
C ILE A 180 -5.11 19.81 38.35
N PRO A 181 -5.95 19.85 39.39
CA PRO A 181 -6.13 18.69 40.25
C PRO A 181 -6.92 17.58 39.54
N VAL A 182 -6.45 16.34 39.70
CA VAL A 182 -7.20 15.14 39.26
C VAL A 182 -8.50 15.05 40.05
N GLY A 183 -9.61 14.78 39.36
CA GLY A 183 -10.96 14.77 39.92
C GLY A 183 -11.72 16.10 39.77
N ALA A 184 -11.07 17.16 39.28
CA ALA A 184 -11.74 18.43 39.04
C ALA A 184 -12.76 18.35 37.89
N ARG A 185 -13.84 19.11 38.03
CA ARG A 185 -14.81 19.35 36.94
C ARG A 185 -14.22 20.31 35.93
N CYS A 186 -14.30 19.96 34.65
CA CYS A 186 -13.75 20.76 33.56
C CYS A 186 -14.71 20.85 32.37
N GLU A 187 -14.53 21.90 31.56
CA GLU A 187 -15.22 22.10 30.30
C GLU A 187 -14.18 22.27 29.20
N VAL A 188 -14.24 21.42 28.18
CA VAL A 188 -13.33 21.43 27.02
C VAL A 188 -13.97 22.24 25.91
N ARG A 189 -13.28 23.29 25.46
CA ARG A 189 -13.69 24.14 24.34
C ARG A 189 -12.69 23.98 23.20
N VAL A 190 -13.15 23.41 22.09
CA VAL A 190 -12.36 23.28 20.86
C VAL A 190 -13.08 24.09 19.77
N SER A 191 -12.34 24.91 19.04
CA SER A 191 -12.91 25.69 17.94
C SER A 191 -13.59 24.76 16.93
N GLY A 192 -14.87 25.03 16.61
CA GLY A 192 -15.67 24.21 15.69
C GLY A 192 -16.30 22.95 16.29
N GLN A 193 -16.24 22.74 17.61
CA GLN A 193 -16.94 21.64 18.31
C GLN A 193 -17.80 22.17 19.47
N PRO A 194 -18.90 21.47 19.84
CA PRO A 194 -19.65 21.81 21.04
C PRO A 194 -18.77 21.67 22.29
N SER A 195 -19.04 22.51 23.30
CA SER A 195 -18.36 22.40 24.58
C SER A 195 -18.69 21.07 25.24
N LYS A 196 -17.66 20.36 25.71
CA LYS A 196 -17.82 19.04 26.35
C LYS A 196 -17.50 19.16 27.83
N ARG A 197 -18.38 18.67 28.69
CA ARG A 197 -18.17 18.64 30.14
C ARG A 197 -17.65 17.27 30.57
N GLY A 198 -16.78 17.28 31.56
CA GLY A 198 -16.18 16.05 32.06
C GLY A 198 -15.42 16.25 33.37
N THR A 199 -14.70 15.20 33.73
CA THR A 199 -13.89 15.14 34.94
C THR A 199 -12.46 14.78 34.57
N VAL A 200 -11.48 15.49 35.12
CA VAL A 200 -10.06 15.18 34.93
C VAL A 200 -9.75 13.85 35.61
N MET A 201 -9.25 12.87 34.85
CA MET A 201 -8.87 11.55 35.35
C MET A 201 -7.36 11.33 35.37
N TYR A 202 -6.61 12.12 34.62
CA TYR A 202 -5.16 11.96 34.49
C TYR A 202 -4.49 13.28 34.20
N VAL A 203 -3.33 13.52 34.79
CA VAL A 203 -2.43 14.63 34.48
C VAL A 203 -1.00 14.10 34.56
N GLY A 204 -0.24 14.13 33.46
CA GLY A 204 1.13 13.64 33.45
C GLY A 204 1.75 13.45 32.08
N LEU A 205 2.98 12.94 32.06
CA LEU A 205 3.72 12.59 30.85
C LEU A 205 3.33 11.21 30.34
N THR A 206 3.24 11.08 29.02
CA THR A 206 2.90 9.80 28.37
C THR A 206 4.04 9.27 27.51
N GLU A 207 4.12 7.96 27.38
CA GLU A 207 5.14 7.30 26.54
C GLU A 207 4.94 7.55 25.05
N PHE A 208 3.68 7.73 24.61
CA PHE A 208 3.34 7.83 23.19
C PHE A 208 3.43 9.25 22.61
N LYS A 209 3.45 10.29 23.45
CA LYS A 209 3.51 11.69 22.99
C LYS A 209 4.30 12.56 23.98
N PRO A 210 5.24 13.40 23.50
CA PRO A 210 5.95 14.35 24.35
C PRO A 210 5.03 15.48 24.82
N GLY A 211 5.28 15.97 26.02
CA GLY A 211 4.51 17.03 26.69
C GLY A 211 3.55 16.50 27.75
N TYR A 212 3.04 17.39 28.60
CA TYR A 212 2.06 17.02 29.62
C TYR A 212 0.69 16.82 28.98
N LEU A 213 0.02 15.72 29.34
CA LEU A 213 -1.34 15.41 28.92
C LEU A 213 -2.31 15.42 30.09
N VAL A 214 -3.49 15.97 29.81
CA VAL A 214 -4.64 15.97 30.72
C VAL A 214 -5.70 15.03 30.13
N GLY A 215 -5.90 13.89 30.78
CA GLY A 215 -6.94 12.93 30.42
C GLY A 215 -8.27 13.33 31.06
N ILE A 216 -9.32 13.45 30.26
CA ILE A 216 -10.65 13.87 30.70
C ILE A 216 -11.67 12.79 30.35
N LYS A 217 -12.47 12.38 31.34
CA LYS A 217 -13.64 11.53 31.14
C LYS A 217 -14.85 12.44 30.90
N TYR A 218 -15.43 12.37 29.70
CA TYR A 218 -16.65 13.11 29.38
C TYR A 218 -17.88 12.49 30.04
N ASP A 219 -18.84 13.34 30.40
CA ASP A 219 -20.12 12.90 30.97
C ASP A 219 -21.05 12.34 29.89
N GLU A 220 -20.97 12.92 28.69
CA GLU A 220 -21.76 12.53 27.52
C GLU A 220 -20.93 11.59 26.61
N PRO A 221 -21.58 10.65 25.89
CA PRO A 221 -20.91 9.71 24.99
C PRO A 221 -20.46 10.39 23.68
N LEU A 222 -19.63 11.44 23.80
CA LEU A 222 -19.11 12.26 22.70
C LEU A 222 -17.62 11.98 22.40
N GLY A 223 -17.11 10.86 22.90
CA GLY A 223 -15.73 10.39 22.71
C GLY A 223 -15.58 9.47 21.49
N LYS A 224 -14.36 9.42 20.93
CA LYS A 224 -13.98 8.43 19.89
C LYS A 224 -13.54 7.08 20.48
N HIS A 225 -13.30 7.03 21.78
CA HIS A 225 -12.75 5.88 22.49
C HIS A 225 -13.51 5.66 23.80
N ASP A 226 -13.70 4.39 24.17
CA ASP A 226 -14.57 3.97 25.27
C ASP A 226 -13.88 4.03 26.65
N GLY A 227 -12.63 4.50 26.70
CA GLY A 227 -11.86 4.70 27.93
C GLY A 227 -11.54 3.43 28.71
N ARG A 228 -11.59 2.26 28.06
CA ARG A 228 -11.21 0.96 28.63
C ARG A 228 -9.76 0.61 28.35
#